data_AF-A0A2N4YNX5-F1
#
_entry.id   AF-A0A2N4YNX5-F1
#
_cell.length_a   1.000
_cell.length_b   1.000
_cell.length_c   1.000
_cell.angle_alpha   90.00
_cell.angle_beta   90.00
_cell.angle_gamma   90.00
#
_symmetry.space_group_name_H-M   'P 1'
#
loop_
_entity.id
_entity.type
_entity.pdbx_description
1 polymer ?
#
loop_
_entity_poly.entity_id
_entity_poly.type
_entity_poly.pdbx_seq_one_letter_code
_entity_poly.pdbx_strand_id
1 'polypeptide(L)'
;MLTTLIYRSQVDPARPLTDLDALIHRASGKNMPLGITGILLFNGQQFFQVLEGNEEILESLFSKIQFDPRHRDVVELMRDYSAYRRFRDVGMRMLDLRYHENDAA
;
A
#
# COMPACT_ATOMS: atom_id res chain seq x y z
N MET A 1 -10.80 -13.70 8.90
CA MET A 1 -11.32 -12.49 9.59
C MET A 1 -10.96 -11.25 8.77
N LEU A 2 -11.58 -10.09 9.03
CA LEU A 2 -11.15 -8.84 8.39
C LEU A 2 -9.95 -8.27 9.14
N THR A 3 -8.83 -8.15 8.44
CA THR A 3 -7.54 -7.72 8.99
C THR A 3 -7.10 -6.45 8.28
N THR A 4 -6.56 -5.51 9.05
CA THR A 4 -5.88 -4.31 8.58
C THR A 4 -4.39 -4.50 8.80
N LEU A 5 -3.60 -4.33 7.76
CA LEU A 5 -2.14 -4.33 7.82
C LEU A 5 -1.63 -2.98 7.36
N ILE A 6 -0.75 -2.40 8.17
CA ILE A 6 -0.06 -1.16 7.89
C ILE A 6 1.41 -1.45 7.82
N TYR A 7 2.05 -1.05 6.73
CA TYR A 7 3.49 -1.20 6.57
C TYR A 7 4.10 0.05 5.95
N ARG A 8 5.40 0.19 6.15
CA ARG A 8 6.24 1.18 5.46
C ARG A 8 7.39 0.50 4.73
N SER A 9 7.88 1.11 3.67
CA SER A 9 9.09 0.70 2.96
C SER A 9 9.78 1.90 2.30
N GLN A 10 11.03 1.73 1.87
CA GLN A 10 11.79 2.74 1.14
C GLN A 10 11.90 2.37 -0.33
N VAL A 11 11.81 3.35 -1.23
CA VAL A 11 12.08 3.12 -2.66
C VAL A 11 13.50 2.63 -2.84
N ASP A 12 13.68 1.65 -3.73
CA ASP A 12 15.03 1.27 -4.14
C ASP A 12 15.58 2.32 -5.13
N PRO A 13 16.66 3.05 -4.80
CA PRO A 13 17.26 4.02 -5.71
C PRO A 13 17.80 3.39 -7.00
N ALA A 14 18.07 2.08 -7.03
CA ALA A 14 18.47 1.37 -8.24
C ALA A 14 17.29 1.14 -9.22
N ARG A 15 16.05 1.26 -8.75
CA ARG A 15 14.82 1.06 -9.53
C ARG A 15 13.81 2.18 -9.24
N PRO A 16 14.11 3.42 -9.67
CA PRO A 16 13.21 4.54 -9.46
C PRO A 16 11.85 4.28 -10.12
N LEU A 17 10.78 4.59 -9.40
CA LEU A 17 9.44 4.47 -9.94
C LEU A 17 9.19 5.56 -10.97
N THR A 18 8.99 5.12 -12.21
CA THR A 18 8.74 5.99 -13.35
C THR A 18 7.25 6.25 -13.57
N ASP A 19 6.39 5.31 -13.17
CA ASP A 19 4.94 5.43 -13.34
C ASP A 19 4.19 4.84 -12.13
N LEU A 20 3.74 5.75 -11.27
CA LEU A 20 3.11 5.43 -10.00
C LEU A 20 1.60 5.22 -10.16
N ASP A 21 0.98 5.90 -11.12
CA ASP A 21 -0.41 5.67 -11.51
C ASP A 21 -0.58 4.26 -12.08
N ALA A 22 0.35 3.81 -12.95
CA ALA A 22 0.33 2.45 -13.44
C ALA A 22 0.54 1.40 -12.34
N LEU A 23 1.36 1.69 -11.33
CA LEU A 23 1.51 0.83 -10.15
C LEU A 23 0.16 0.66 -9.45
N ILE A 24 -0.54 1.76 -9.20
CA ILE A 24 -1.79 1.79 -8.45
C ILE A 24 -2.92 1.16 -9.25
N HIS A 25 -3.01 1.41 -10.55
CA HIS A 25 -3.97 0.74 -11.42
C HIS A 25 -3.77 -0.78 -11.43
N ARG A 26 -2.51 -1.25 -11.52
CA ARG A 26 -2.20 -2.68 -11.44
C ARG A 26 -2.52 -3.25 -10.05
N ALA A 27 -2.21 -2.51 -8.99
CA ALA A 27 -2.50 -2.93 -7.62
C ALA A 27 -4.02 -3.03 -7.39
N SER A 28 -4.78 -1.99 -7.74
CA SER A 28 -6.25 -1.96 -7.64
C SER A 28 -6.89 -3.10 -8.43
N GLY A 29 -6.45 -3.33 -9.67
CA GLY A 29 -6.96 -4.41 -10.52
C GLY A 29 -6.68 -5.82 -9.96
N LYS A 30 -5.57 -6.00 -9.24
CA LYS A 30 -5.27 -7.26 -8.52
C LYS A 30 -6.01 -7.37 -7.20
N ASN A 31 -6.17 -6.27 -6.48
CA ASN A 31 -6.75 -6.24 -5.14
C ASN A 31 -8.26 -6.39 -5.14
N MET A 32 -8.96 -5.77 -6.10
CA MET A 32 -10.43 -5.83 -6.17
C MET A 32 -10.99 -7.25 -6.25
N PRO A 33 -10.53 -8.14 -7.16
CA PRO A 33 -11.00 -9.53 -7.22
C PRO A 33 -10.70 -10.33 -5.94
N LEU A 34 -9.65 -9.94 -5.21
CA LEU A 34 -9.23 -10.56 -3.96
C LEU A 34 -9.98 -10.00 -2.74
N GLY A 35 -10.87 -9.03 -2.94
CA GLY A 35 -11.56 -8.34 -1.85
C GLY A 35 -10.59 -7.60 -0.94
N ILE A 36 -9.47 -7.12 -1.47
CA ILE A 36 -8.52 -6.28 -0.75
C ILE A 36 -8.80 -4.82 -1.09
N THR A 37 -8.84 -3.98 -0.05
CA THR A 37 -9.05 -2.54 -0.15
C THR A 37 -7.93 -1.81 0.56
N GLY A 38 -7.69 -0.54 0.24
CA GLY A 38 -6.65 0.21 0.92
C GLY A 38 -6.15 1.45 0.23
N ILE A 39 -5.12 2.04 0.82
CA ILE A 39 -4.46 3.24 0.33
C ILE A 39 -2.94 3.07 0.36
N LEU A 40 -2.25 3.68 -0.61
CA LEU A 40 -0.82 3.81 -0.67
C LEU A 40 -0.47 5.29 -0.63
N LEU A 41 0.30 5.69 0.37
CA LEU A 41 0.91 7.01 0.45
C LEU A 41 2.35 6.92 -0.04
N PHE A 42 2.77 7.94 -0.78
CA PHE A 42 4.12 8.05 -1.31
C PHE A 42 4.65 9.46 -1.15
N ASN A 43 5.85 9.63 -0.60
CA ASN A 43 6.48 10.95 -0.40
C ASN A 43 7.72 11.17 -1.29
N GLY A 44 7.95 10.34 -2.31
CA GLY A 44 9.14 10.42 -3.17
C GLY A 44 10.28 9.48 -2.75
N GLN A 45 10.37 9.11 -1.47
CA GLN A 45 11.43 8.24 -0.96
C GLN A 45 10.89 7.01 -0.24
N GLN A 46 9.69 7.11 0.33
CA GLN A 46 9.09 6.11 1.19
C GLN A 46 7.65 5.83 0.76
N PHE A 47 7.28 4.57 0.93
CA PHE A 47 5.92 4.11 0.83
C PHE A 47 5.34 3.87 2.21
N PHE A 48 4.07 4.22 2.36
CA PHE A 48 3.26 3.84 3.49
C PHE A 48 1.96 3.26 2.96
N GLN A 49 1.67 2.00 3.26
CA GLN A 49 0.47 1.35 2.72
C GLN A 49 -0.40 0.81 3.84
N VAL A 50 -1.70 0.99 3.66
CA VAL A 50 -2.74 0.36 4.46
C VAL A 50 -3.49 -0.62 3.57
N LEU A 51 -3.55 -1.88 4.00
CA LEU A 51 -4.25 -2.97 3.33
C LEU A 51 -5.32 -3.51 4.27
N GLU A 52 -6.52 -3.73 3.74
CA GLU A 52 -7.65 -4.28 4.46
C GLU A 52 -8.26 -5.44 3.67
N GLY A 53 -8.46 -6.58 4.30
CA GLY A 53 -8.96 -7.76 3.59
C GLY A 53 -9.07 -8.99 4.47
N ASN A 54 -9.39 -10.12 3.84
CA ASN A 54 -9.31 -11.40 4.52
C ASN A 54 -7.84 -11.69 4.87
N GLU A 55 -7.58 -12.06 6.12
CA GLU A 55 -6.24 -12.37 6.65
C GLU A 55 -5.36 -13.26 5.75
N GLU A 56 -5.87 -14.40 5.29
CA GLU A 56 -5.07 -15.35 4.49
C GLU A 56 -4.67 -14.75 3.14
N ILE A 57 -5.60 -14.04 2.51
CA ILE A 57 -5.38 -13.37 1.23
C ILE A 57 -4.40 -12.21 1.43
N LEU A 58 -4.54 -11.49 2.53
CA LEU A 58 -3.70 -10.35 2.87
C LEU A 58 -2.27 -10.80 3.17
N GLU A 59 -2.07 -11.90 3.89
CA GLU A 59 -0.75 -12.50 4.12
C GLU A 59 -0.07 -12.92 2.82
N SER A 60 -0.82 -13.57 1.92
CA SER A 60 -0.30 -13.97 0.61
C SER A 60 0.11 -12.75 -0.22
N LEU A 61 -0.67 -11.68 -0.18
CA LEU A 61 -0.33 -10.41 -0.85
C LEU A 61 0.88 -9.76 -0.20
N PHE A 62 0.91 -9.65 1.14
CA PHE A 62 1.98 -8.99 1.86
C PHE A 62 3.32 -9.71 1.71
N SER A 63 3.30 -11.04 1.66
CA SER A 63 4.50 -11.84 1.33
C SER A 63 5.07 -11.47 -0.05
N LYS A 64 4.22 -11.31 -1.07
CA LYS A 64 4.66 -10.87 -2.42
C LYS A 64 5.21 -9.45 -2.40
N ILE A 65 4.58 -8.57 -1.62
CA ILE A 65 5.02 -7.18 -1.43
C ILE A 65 6.39 -7.15 -0.76
N GLN A 66 6.66 -7.98 0.26
CA GLN A 66 7.94 -8.01 0.96
C GLN A 66 9.13 -8.31 0.02
N PHE A 67 8.92 -9.13 -1.00
CA PHE A 67 9.95 -9.49 -1.98
C PHE A 67 9.92 -8.62 -3.25
N ASP A 68 9.11 -7.56 -3.29
CA ASP A 68 9.02 -6.69 -4.44
C ASP A 68 10.31 -5.86 -4.58
N PRO A 69 11.01 -5.92 -5.72
CA PRO A 69 12.31 -5.27 -5.87
C PRO A 69 12.23 -3.75 -6.11
N ARG A 70 11.03 -3.16 -6.10
CA ARG A 70 10.84 -1.70 -6.25
C ARG A 70 11.04 -0.95 -4.94
N HIS A 71 11.08 -1.67 -3.83
CA HIS A 71 11.32 -1.10 -2.51
C HIS A 71 12.21 -2.02 -1.68
N ARG A 72 12.67 -1.51 -0.55
CA ARG A 72 13.44 -2.22 0.46
C ARG A 72 13.00 -1.78 1.85
N ASP A 73 13.56 -2.42 2.87
CA ASP A 73 13.31 -2.08 4.28
C ASP A 73 11.80 -2.09 4.61
N VAL A 74 11.11 -3.14 4.16
CA VAL A 74 9.69 -3.34 4.44
C VAL A 74 9.53 -3.64 5.93
N VAL A 75 8.80 -2.78 6.63
CA VAL A 75 8.53 -2.90 8.06
C VAL A 75 7.01 -2.91 8.27
N GLU A 76 6.49 -4.01 8.79
CA GLU A 76 5.12 -4.08 9.30
C GLU A 76 5.02 -3.20 10.55
N LEU A 77 4.17 -2.19 10.51
CA LEU A 77 3.97 -1.23 11.60
C LEU A 77 2.84 -1.66 12.52
N MET A 78 1.80 -2.22 11.93
CA MET A 78 0.61 -2.64 12.66
C MET A 78 -0.12 -3.71 11.86
N ARG A 79 -0.65 -4.68 12.60
CA ARG A 79 -1.59 -5.65 12.09
C ARG A 79 -2.67 -5.83 13.13
N ASP A 80 -3.91 -5.58 12.74
CA ASP A 80 -5.03 -5.61 13.66
C ASP A 80 -6.30 -6.14 13.00
N TYR A 81 -7.18 -6.74 13.79
CA TYR A 81 -8.48 -7.17 13.33
C TYR A 81 -9.45 -6.01 13.40
N SER A 82 -10.20 -5.78 12.32
CA SER A 82 -11.16 -4.68 12.27
C SER A 82 -12.55 -5.22 12.01
N ALA A 83 -13.54 -4.69 12.76
CA ALA A 83 -14.94 -5.05 12.56
C ALA A 83 -15.50 -4.51 11.22
N TYR A 84 -14.86 -3.48 10.66
CA TYR A 84 -15.25 -2.85 9.41
C TYR A 84 -14.04 -2.39 8.59
N ARG A 85 -14.20 -2.39 7.27
CA ARG A 85 -13.25 -1.75 6.33
C ARG A 85 -13.35 -0.24 6.47
N ARG A 86 -12.21 0.45 6.58
CA ARG A 86 -12.11 1.92 6.55
C ARG A 86 -12.14 2.45 5.12
N PHE A 87 -11.61 1.68 4.16
CA PHE A 87 -11.54 2.06 2.74
C PHE A 87 -12.51 1.25 1.87
N ARG A 88 -13.78 1.20 2.29
CA ARG A 88 -14.86 0.63 1.47
C ARG A 88 -14.87 1.37 0.14
N ASP A 89 -14.94 0.62 -0.97
CA ASP A 89 -15.03 1.11 -2.36
C ASP A 89 -13.73 1.47 -3.09
N VAL A 90 -12.55 1.28 -2.49
CA VAL A 90 -11.29 1.49 -3.22
C VAL A 90 -10.34 0.30 -3.10
N GLY A 91 -10.15 -0.42 -4.22
CA GLY A 91 -9.23 -1.57 -4.27
C GLY A 91 -7.78 -1.18 -3.95
N MET A 92 -7.35 -0.03 -4.44
CA MET A 92 -6.14 0.66 -4.00
C MET A 92 -6.21 2.12 -4.46
N ARG A 93 -6.10 3.07 -3.53
CA ARG A 93 -5.97 4.50 -3.86
C ARG A 93 -4.56 4.97 -3.63
N MET A 94 -4.10 5.92 -4.42
CA MET A 94 -2.86 6.63 -4.13
C MET A 94 -3.11 7.96 -3.44
N LEU A 95 -2.24 8.33 -2.51
CA LEU A 95 -2.05 9.70 -2.05
C LEU A 95 -0.58 10.09 -2.27
N ASP A 96 -0.35 10.99 -3.21
CA ASP A 96 0.98 11.52 -3.46
C ASP A 96 1.26 12.70 -2.54
N LEU A 97 2.15 12.49 -1.58
CA LEU A 97 2.54 13.49 -0.59
C LEU A 97 3.62 14.43 -1.13
N ARG A 98 4.24 14.15 -2.28
CA ARG A 98 5.22 15.06 -2.91
C ARG A 98 4.60 16.41 -3.27
N TYR A 99 3.29 16.42 -3.51
CA TYR A 99 2.55 17.64 -3.85
C TYR A 99 1.92 18.33 -2.64
N HIS A 100 2.13 17.81 -1.42
CA HIS A 100 1.56 18.34 -0.17
C HIS A 100 2.60 19.06 0.72
N GLU A 101 3.82 19.32 0.24
CA GLU A 101 4.86 20.07 0.97
C GLU A 101 4.67 21.62 0.95
N ASN A 102 3.50 22.15 0.57
CA ASN A 102 3.32 23.60 0.37
C ASN A 102 2.31 24.32 1.29
N ASP A 103 1.80 23.69 2.36
CA ASP A 103 0.88 24.35 3.31
C ASP A 103 1.44 24.43 4.75
N ALA A 104 2.74 24.64 4.88
CA ALA A 104 3.35 25.14 6.12
C ALA A 104 4.01 26.50 5.86
N ALA A 105 3.17 27.51 5.62
CA ALA A 105 3.54 28.93 5.67
C ALA A 105 3.33 29.48 7.08
#